data_AF-A0A158A024-F1
#
_entry.id   AF-A0A158A024-F1
#
_cell.length_a   1.000
_cell.length_b   1.000
_cell.length_c   1.000
_cell.angle_alpha   90.00
_cell.angle_beta   90.00
_cell.angle_gamma   90.00
#
_symmetry.space_group_name_H-M   'P 1'
#
loop_
_entity.id
_entity.type
_entity.pdbx_description
1 polymer ?
#
loop_
_entity_poly.entity_id
_entity_poly.type
_entity_poly.pdbx_seq_one_letter_code
_entity_poly.pdbx_strand_id
1 'polypeptide(L)'
;MQVPVKLPSDFLIDYRDFCRAIAKTVCPTGEEGLEGIDCIVGKLVTFYDALAEPAINGDLPPGVCLQSVLISEDGRRLEQLITEHDGDVQIKTLGLFEAGYAPDQVVERTFRFDLTDEDRSVLSLILPDLRRPLRYPISEGDAAAFMEAYCAMSDRPAWKPVLVSEATVERRKLEHAAVMRRHQNALQEELVLGRLVLVDANHVPVARLCIDSLIPRDQAIAYLERNGLAYVDTDTRCDEGDEGDVTSQERGTPALPSGGNESVIGRRKVAHPEAVYDFCLKKYNGGLKNYNMLASRHFGITGRQVRNIINQIDEQRGTPSPFPKPIKRS
;
A
#
# COMPACT_ATOMS: atom_id res chain seq x y z
N MET A 1 -10.09 -4.99 4.11
CA MET A 1 -10.15 -3.64 3.50
C MET A 1 -8.87 -3.39 2.71
N GLN A 2 -8.94 -2.97 1.45
CA GLN A 2 -7.73 -2.61 0.70
C GLN A 2 -7.21 -1.25 1.17
N VAL A 3 -5.93 -1.18 1.54
CA VAL A 3 -5.27 0.10 1.79
C VAL A 3 -5.30 0.89 0.48
N PRO A 4 -5.62 2.19 0.48
CA PRO A 4 -5.60 2.97 -0.75
C PRO A 4 -4.18 3.33 -1.16
N VAL A 5 -3.93 3.36 -2.47
CA VAL A 5 -2.66 3.80 -3.06
C VAL A 5 -2.47 5.29 -2.76
N LYS A 6 -1.35 5.62 -2.09
CA LYS A 6 -0.96 7.00 -1.82
C LYS A 6 -0.20 7.54 -3.02
N LEU A 7 -0.82 8.48 -3.74
CA LEU A 7 -0.16 9.16 -4.85
C LEU A 7 0.74 10.30 -4.35
N PRO A 8 1.92 10.52 -4.96
CA PRO A 8 2.71 11.74 -4.73
C PRO A 8 1.85 12.97 -5.02
N SER A 9 2.10 14.14 -4.42
CA SER A 9 1.31 15.37 -4.66
C SER A 9 1.60 16.06 -6.00
N ASP A 10 2.51 15.51 -6.81
CA ASP A 10 2.91 16.14 -8.07
C ASP A 10 1.90 15.87 -9.19
N PHE A 11 1.77 16.85 -10.09
CA PHE A 11 0.94 16.71 -11.31
C PHE A 11 1.49 15.69 -12.31
N LEU A 12 2.79 15.41 -12.21
CA LEU A 12 3.51 14.43 -13.00
C LEU A 12 4.17 13.45 -12.04
N ILE A 13 3.84 12.18 -12.19
CA ILE A 13 4.29 11.11 -11.29
C ILE A 13 5.28 10.24 -12.06
N ASP A 14 6.47 10.02 -11.51
CA ASP A 14 7.40 9.05 -12.09
C ASP A 14 6.74 7.66 -12.15
N TYR A 15 6.79 7.02 -13.31
CA TYR A 15 6.08 5.74 -13.51
C TYR A 15 6.58 4.63 -12.57
N ARG A 16 7.87 4.65 -12.18
CA ARG A 16 8.43 3.67 -11.25
C ARG A 16 7.91 3.92 -9.86
N ASP A 17 7.84 5.19 -9.45
CA ASP A 17 7.26 5.58 -8.16
C ASP A 17 5.77 5.27 -8.09
N PHE A 18 5.04 5.46 -9.19
CA PHE A 18 3.65 5.03 -9.31
C PHE A 18 3.49 3.50 -9.14
N CYS A 19 4.25 2.71 -9.91
CA CYS A 19 4.23 1.24 -9.77
C CYS A 19 4.68 0.77 -8.38
N ARG A 20 5.66 1.47 -7.77
CA ARG A 20 6.11 1.21 -6.40
C ARG A 20 4.99 1.51 -5.40
N ALA A 21 4.25 2.60 -5.57
CA ALA A 21 3.13 2.94 -4.69
C ALA A 21 2.02 1.88 -4.75
N ILE A 22 1.70 1.37 -5.95
CA ILE A 22 0.77 0.24 -6.11
C ILE A 22 1.32 -1.01 -5.42
N ALA A 23 2.58 -1.37 -5.68
CA ALA A 23 3.18 -2.57 -5.11
C ALA A 23 3.28 -2.52 -3.59
N LYS A 24 3.58 -1.36 -2.99
CA LYS A 24 3.56 -1.15 -1.53
C LYS A 24 2.18 -1.40 -0.93
N THR A 25 1.14 -1.02 -1.67
CA THR A 25 -0.25 -1.15 -1.23
C THR A 25 -0.73 -2.61 -1.31
N VAL A 26 -0.31 -3.33 -2.35
CA VAL A 26 -0.68 -4.73 -2.59
C VAL A 26 0.16 -5.70 -1.75
N CYS A 27 1.46 -5.46 -1.64
CA CYS A 27 2.43 -6.35 -0.99
C CYS A 27 3.47 -5.53 -0.22
N PRO A 28 3.14 -5.01 0.98
CA PRO A 28 4.08 -4.26 1.79
C PRO A 28 5.29 -5.13 2.17
N THR A 29 6.50 -4.65 1.84
CA THR A 29 7.75 -5.41 2.06
C THR A 29 8.20 -5.45 3.52
N GLY A 30 7.71 -4.50 4.34
CA GLY A 30 7.99 -4.43 5.76
C GLY A 30 9.33 -3.79 6.17
N GLU A 31 10.14 -3.35 5.21
CA GLU A 31 11.38 -2.60 5.48
C GLU A 31 11.14 -1.22 6.11
N GLU A 32 9.96 -0.63 5.87
CA GLU A 32 9.60 0.70 6.40
C GLU A 32 9.05 0.63 7.85
N GLY A 33 9.29 -0.48 8.55
CA GLY A 33 8.93 -0.65 9.96
C GLY A 33 7.57 -1.30 10.15
N LEU A 34 7.48 -2.62 9.93
CA LEU A 34 6.35 -3.39 10.43
C LEU A 34 6.26 -3.17 11.94
N GLU A 35 5.05 -2.87 12.42
CA GLU A 35 4.78 -2.63 13.83
C GLU A 35 3.48 -3.31 14.25
N GLY A 36 3.43 -3.75 15.50
CA GLY A 36 2.26 -4.34 16.12
C GLY A 36 1.81 -5.60 15.38
N ILE A 37 0.58 -5.58 14.88
CA ILE A 37 -0.03 -6.74 14.25
C ILE A 37 0.59 -7.10 12.91
N ASP A 38 1.20 -6.13 12.21
CA ASP A 38 1.82 -6.36 10.90
C ASP A 38 3.12 -7.17 11.00
N CYS A 39 3.65 -7.29 12.22
CA CYS A 39 4.74 -8.20 12.56
C CYS A 39 4.28 -9.67 12.67
N ILE A 40 2.99 -9.96 12.57
CA ILE A 40 2.43 -11.31 12.62
C ILE A 40 1.91 -11.67 11.23
N VAL A 41 2.54 -12.67 10.60
CA VAL A 41 2.38 -12.96 9.17
C VAL A 41 1.48 -14.15 8.89
N GLY A 42 0.98 -14.82 9.93
CA GLY A 42 0.14 -16.00 9.79
C GLY A 42 -0.08 -16.69 11.12
N LYS A 43 -0.73 -17.86 11.04
CA LYS A 43 -0.92 -18.79 12.15
C LYS A 43 -0.50 -20.20 11.75
N LEU A 44 0.05 -20.93 12.72
CA LEU A 44 0.35 -22.35 12.63
C LEU A 44 -0.76 -23.11 13.35
N VAL A 45 -1.42 -24.02 12.64
CA VAL A 45 -2.38 -24.94 13.23
C VAL A 45 -1.75 -26.31 13.23
N THR A 46 -1.65 -26.92 14.40
CA THR A 46 -1.17 -28.29 14.56
C THR A 46 -2.37 -29.24 14.62
N PHE A 47 -2.34 -30.28 13.80
CA PHE A 47 -3.27 -31.39 13.83
C PHE A 47 -2.53 -32.65 14.26
N TYR A 48 -3.22 -33.49 15.00
CA TYR A 48 -2.78 -34.81 15.40
C TYR A 48 -3.63 -35.82 14.64
N ASP A 49 -3.00 -36.63 13.81
CA ASP A 49 -3.63 -37.71 13.06
C ASP A 49 -3.17 -39.05 13.64
N ALA A 50 -4.05 -40.04 13.71
CA ALA A 50 -3.62 -41.41 13.94
C ALA A 50 -2.73 -41.85 12.77
N LEU A 51 -1.58 -42.44 13.08
CA LEU A 51 -0.93 -43.36 12.14
C LEU A 51 -1.93 -44.47 11.88
N ALA A 52 -2.47 -44.52 10.66
CA ALA A 52 -3.08 -45.75 10.20
C ALA A 52 -2.03 -46.85 10.41
N GLU A 53 -2.39 -47.90 11.15
CA GLU A 53 -1.56 -49.10 11.19
C GLU A 53 -1.23 -49.44 9.74
N PRO A 54 0.06 -49.57 9.35
CA PRO A 54 0.36 -50.09 8.04
C PRO A 54 -0.35 -51.44 7.98
N ALA A 55 -1.36 -51.55 7.11
CA ALA A 55 -1.98 -52.82 6.84
C ALA A 55 -0.82 -53.77 6.56
N ILE A 56 -0.66 -54.78 7.40
CA ILE A 56 0.49 -55.70 7.44
C ILE A 56 0.67 -56.47 6.10
N ASN A 57 -0.16 -56.19 5.09
CA ASN A 57 -0.12 -56.73 3.75
C ASN A 57 -0.08 -55.61 2.70
N GLY A 58 1.09 -55.02 2.46
CA GLY A 58 1.30 -54.15 1.30
C GLY A 58 2.60 -53.37 1.37
N ASP A 59 3.55 -53.73 0.50
CA ASP A 59 4.85 -53.09 0.33
C ASP A 59 4.80 -51.56 0.39
N LEU A 60 5.42 -50.98 1.43
CA LEU A 60 5.72 -49.55 1.46
C LEU A 60 6.84 -49.25 0.44
N PRO A 61 6.67 -48.23 -0.43
CA PRO A 61 7.70 -47.86 -1.39
C PRO A 61 8.97 -47.38 -0.66
N PRO A 62 10.17 -47.75 -1.14
CA PRO A 62 11.43 -47.33 -0.53
C PRO A 62 11.57 -45.81 -0.67
N GLY A 63 11.54 -45.09 0.44
CA GLY A 63 11.80 -43.64 0.48
C GLY A 63 10.95 -42.81 1.43
N VAL A 64 9.90 -43.36 2.06
CA VAL A 64 9.14 -42.62 3.07
C VAL A 64 9.81 -42.75 4.44
N CYS A 65 10.67 -41.78 4.78
CA CYS A 65 11.15 -41.61 6.14
C CYS A 65 10.05 -40.93 6.97
N LEU A 66 9.19 -41.71 7.61
CA LEU A 66 8.33 -41.20 8.69
C LEU A 66 9.24 -40.95 9.88
N GLN A 67 9.74 -39.73 10.00
CA GLN A 67 10.52 -39.34 11.17
C GLN A 67 9.55 -39.20 12.34
N SER A 68 9.53 -40.19 13.22
CA SER A 68 8.97 -40.09 14.56
C SER A 68 9.75 -38.99 15.29
N VAL A 69 9.26 -37.75 15.21
CA VAL A 69 9.91 -36.63 15.90
C VAL A 69 9.60 -36.81 17.39
N LEU A 70 10.67 -37.10 18.14
CA LEU A 70 10.66 -37.17 19.58
C LEU A 70 10.00 -35.93 20.15
N ILE A 71 9.01 -36.17 21.02
CA ILE A 71 8.23 -35.15 21.69
C ILE A 71 9.17 -34.42 22.67
N SER A 72 9.52 -33.19 22.29
CA SER A 72 10.15 -32.15 23.13
C SER A 72 11.63 -32.33 23.51
N GLU A 73 12.46 -31.32 23.18
CA GLU A 73 13.88 -31.22 23.56
C GLU A 73 14.10 -31.06 25.09
N ASP A 74 13.04 -30.78 25.85
CA ASP A 74 13.07 -30.51 27.30
C ASP A 74 12.80 -31.74 28.20
N GLY A 75 12.63 -32.93 27.60
CA GLY A 75 12.46 -34.19 28.33
C GLY A 75 11.10 -34.36 29.02
N ARG A 76 10.12 -33.49 28.75
CA ARG A 76 8.75 -33.62 29.26
C ARG A 76 7.95 -34.63 28.44
N ARG A 77 7.11 -35.42 29.11
CA ARG A 77 6.19 -36.36 28.44
C ARG A 77 5.01 -35.59 27.85
N LEU A 78 4.48 -36.02 26.69
CA LEU A 78 3.32 -35.40 26.02
C LEU A 78 2.12 -35.23 26.96
N GLU A 79 1.91 -36.20 27.85
CA GLU A 79 0.92 -36.20 28.93
C GLU A 79 0.99 -34.92 29.79
N GLN A 80 2.21 -34.42 30.05
CA GLN A 80 2.47 -33.21 30.83
C GLN A 80 2.23 -31.93 30.01
N LEU A 81 2.41 -31.98 28.69
CA LEU A 81 2.14 -30.85 27.78
C LEU A 81 0.64 -30.67 27.51
N ILE A 82 -0.13 -31.77 27.53
CA ILE A 82 -1.59 -31.76 27.33
C ILE A 82 -2.33 -31.14 28.53
N THR A 83 -1.76 -31.21 29.74
CA THR A 83 -2.44 -30.77 30.97
C THR A 83 -2.51 -29.24 31.11
N GLU A 84 -1.72 -28.46 30.35
CA GLU A 84 -1.58 -27.00 30.57
C GLU A 84 -2.34 -26.10 29.57
N HIS A 85 -3.00 -26.62 28.52
CA HIS A 85 -3.51 -25.75 27.44
C HIS A 85 -4.87 -26.14 26.80
N ASP A 86 -5.90 -25.37 27.15
CA ASP A 86 -7.31 -25.38 26.71
C ASP A 86 -7.47 -24.90 25.24
N GLY A 87 -8.48 -25.25 24.41
CA GLY A 87 -9.66 -26.09 24.62
C GLY A 87 -10.24 -26.71 23.32
N ASP A 88 -9.58 -26.58 22.16
CA ASP A 88 -10.10 -27.11 20.87
C ASP A 88 -9.14 -28.11 20.18
N VAL A 89 -7.83 -27.92 20.33
CA VAL A 89 -6.81 -28.93 19.96
C VAL A 89 -6.83 -30.12 20.92
N GLN A 90 -7.25 -29.91 22.18
CA GLN A 90 -7.46 -31.00 23.12
C GLN A 90 -8.55 -31.96 22.67
N ILE A 91 -9.63 -31.52 22.02
CA ILE A 91 -10.77 -32.40 21.73
C ILE A 91 -10.40 -33.52 20.75
N LYS A 92 -9.60 -33.22 19.71
CA LYS A 92 -9.13 -34.25 18.77
C LYS A 92 -8.03 -35.12 19.34
N THR A 93 -7.09 -34.53 20.09
CA THR A 93 -5.97 -35.27 20.68
C THR A 93 -6.46 -36.19 21.81
N LEU A 94 -7.34 -35.71 22.69
CA LEU A 94 -8.01 -36.52 23.71
C LEU A 94 -8.92 -37.57 23.06
N GLY A 95 -9.65 -37.24 22.00
CA GLY A 95 -10.46 -38.22 21.27
C GLY A 95 -9.65 -39.36 20.65
N LEU A 96 -8.41 -39.10 20.22
CA LEU A 96 -7.49 -40.13 19.74
C LEU A 96 -6.95 -41.01 20.89
N PHE A 97 -6.64 -40.43 22.05
CA PHE A 97 -6.22 -41.20 23.22
C PHE A 97 -7.38 -42.00 23.85
N GLU A 98 -8.59 -41.42 23.91
CA GLU A 98 -9.82 -42.12 24.31
C GLU A 98 -10.17 -43.25 23.33
N ALA A 99 -9.82 -43.11 22.05
CA ALA A 99 -9.92 -44.17 21.04
C ALA A 99 -8.81 -45.23 21.12
N GLY A 100 -7.88 -45.13 22.09
CA GLY A 100 -6.88 -46.15 22.40
C GLY A 100 -5.58 -46.09 21.60
N TYR A 101 -5.33 -45.02 20.85
CA TYR A 101 -4.05 -44.86 20.14
C TYR A 101 -2.93 -44.52 21.12
N ALA A 102 -1.81 -45.25 21.01
CA ALA A 102 -0.62 -44.97 21.82
C ALA A 102 0.12 -43.71 21.30
N PRO A 103 0.92 -43.01 22.13
CA PRO A 103 1.61 -41.77 21.72
C PRO A 103 2.54 -41.92 20.51
N ASP A 104 3.07 -43.12 20.27
CA ASP A 104 3.90 -43.49 19.12
C ASP A 104 3.08 -43.73 17.83
N GLN A 105 1.75 -43.77 17.95
CA GLN A 105 0.80 -43.94 16.85
C GLN A 105 0.12 -42.63 16.45
N VAL A 106 0.63 -41.48 16.87
CA VAL A 106 0.08 -40.16 16.54
C VAL A 106 1.10 -39.38 15.72
N VAL A 107 0.72 -38.94 14.53
CA VAL A 107 1.51 -38.05 13.67
C VAL A 107 1.08 -36.62 13.93
N GLU A 108 2.03 -35.77 14.29
CA GLU A 108 1.85 -34.33 14.32
C GLU A 108 2.04 -33.72 12.92
N ARG A 109 1.06 -32.90 12.48
CA ARG A 109 1.14 -32.14 11.23
C ARG A 109 0.82 -30.68 11.48
N THR A 110 1.77 -29.82 11.14
CA THR A 110 1.61 -28.36 11.27
C THR A 110 1.38 -27.72 9.91
N PHE A 111 0.31 -26.93 9.78
CA PHE A 111 -0.01 -26.17 8.57
C PHE A 111 0.02 -24.67 8.84
N ARG A 112 0.48 -23.90 7.86
CA ARG A 112 0.48 -22.44 7.88
C ARG A 112 -0.76 -21.90 7.20
N PHE A 113 -1.45 -20.98 7.85
CA PHE A 113 -2.60 -20.26 7.33
C PHE A 113 -2.41 -18.76 7.49
N ASP A 114 -3.09 -17.98 6.64
CA ASP A 114 -3.19 -16.54 6.78
C ASP A 114 -4.07 -16.19 7.98
N LEU A 115 -3.84 -15.00 8.56
CA LEU A 115 -4.68 -14.46 9.63
C LEU A 115 -5.99 -13.91 9.04
N THR A 116 -7.11 -14.35 9.61
CA THR A 116 -8.43 -13.76 9.36
C THR A 116 -8.63 -12.49 10.18
N ASP A 117 -9.68 -11.71 9.88
CA ASP A 117 -10.03 -10.51 10.65
C ASP A 117 -10.38 -10.84 12.12
N GLU A 118 -10.94 -12.03 12.36
CA GLU A 118 -11.19 -12.54 13.72
C GLU A 118 -9.88 -12.83 14.45
N ASP A 119 -8.96 -13.57 13.82
CA ASP A 119 -7.64 -13.85 14.40
C ASP A 119 -6.90 -12.55 14.74
N ARG A 120 -7.03 -11.54 13.87
CA ARG A 120 -6.43 -10.22 14.08
C ARG A 120 -7.04 -9.50 15.28
N SER A 121 -8.34 -9.63 15.48
CA SER A 121 -9.05 -9.03 16.61
C SER A 121 -8.58 -9.63 17.93
N VAL A 122 -8.41 -10.95 17.99
CA VAL A 122 -7.84 -11.64 19.17
C VAL A 122 -6.42 -11.17 19.47
N LEU A 123 -5.55 -11.14 18.45
CA LEU A 123 -4.16 -10.70 18.63
C LEU A 123 -4.04 -9.23 19.06
N SER A 124 -4.97 -8.39 18.62
CA SER A 124 -5.02 -6.96 18.98
C SER A 124 -5.27 -6.74 20.47
N LEU A 125 -5.80 -7.72 21.20
CA LEU A 125 -5.98 -7.63 22.66
C LEU A 125 -4.65 -7.73 23.42
N ILE A 126 -3.65 -8.42 22.86
CA ILE A 126 -2.36 -8.69 23.51
C ILE A 126 -1.38 -7.55 23.26
N LEU A 127 -1.41 -6.95 22.07
CA LEU A 127 -0.44 -5.96 21.62
C LEU A 127 -0.29 -4.74 22.56
N PRO A 128 -1.36 -4.20 23.19
CA PRO A 128 -1.26 -3.08 24.13
C PRO A 128 -0.53 -3.42 25.43
N ASP A 129 -0.60 -4.67 25.88
CA ASP A 129 -0.05 -5.12 27.17
C ASP A 129 1.45 -5.46 27.10
N LEU A 130 2.02 -5.47 25.89
CA LEU A 130 3.45 -5.66 25.70
C LEU A 130 4.22 -4.44 26.19
N ARG A 131 5.28 -4.69 26.96
CA ARG A 131 6.20 -3.63 27.43
C ARG A 131 6.83 -2.83 26.28
N ARG A 132 6.93 -3.44 25.09
CA ARG A 132 7.42 -2.81 23.86
C ARG A 132 6.54 -3.22 22.69
N PRO A 133 6.18 -2.28 21.80
CA PRO A 133 5.51 -2.64 20.56
C PRO A 133 6.38 -3.58 19.72
N LEU A 134 5.77 -4.64 19.21
CA LEU A 134 6.45 -5.59 18.32
C LEU A 134 6.85 -4.87 17.03
N ARG A 135 8.15 -4.70 16.76
CA ARG A 135 8.65 -3.99 15.58
C ARG A 135 9.69 -4.83 14.84
N TYR A 136 9.67 -4.78 13.51
CA TYR A 136 10.71 -5.43 12.70
C TYR A 136 11.95 -4.53 12.56
N PRO A 137 13.19 -5.06 12.70
CA PRO A 137 13.55 -6.44 13.04
C PRO A 137 13.15 -6.82 14.47
N ILE A 138 12.47 -7.96 14.62
CA ILE A 138 11.99 -8.41 15.93
C ILE A 138 13.17 -8.99 16.70
N SER A 139 13.45 -8.45 17.88
CA SER A 139 14.45 -9.03 18.77
C SER A 139 13.94 -10.34 19.39
N GLU A 140 14.83 -11.28 19.71
CA GLU A 140 14.46 -12.54 20.36
C GLU A 140 13.71 -12.31 21.67
N GLY A 141 14.10 -11.28 22.44
CA GLY A 141 13.42 -10.88 23.67
C GLY A 141 12.00 -10.38 23.45
N ASP A 142 11.77 -9.55 22.41
CA ASP A 142 10.42 -9.06 22.08
C ASP A 142 9.54 -10.19 21.53
N ALA A 143 10.11 -11.10 20.72
CA ALA A 143 9.41 -12.30 20.26
C ALA A 143 9.00 -13.21 21.41
N ALA A 144 9.90 -13.45 22.37
CA ALA A 144 9.62 -14.26 23.55
C ALA A 144 8.55 -13.62 24.44
N ALA A 145 8.66 -12.31 24.71
CA ALA A 145 7.66 -11.58 25.49
C ALA A 145 6.27 -11.60 24.84
N PHE A 146 6.20 -11.46 23.50
CA PHE A 146 4.95 -11.61 22.77
C PHE A 146 4.37 -13.02 22.91
N MET A 147 5.20 -14.05 22.75
CA MET A 147 4.76 -15.44 22.87
C MET A 147 4.32 -15.80 24.29
N GLU A 148 4.98 -15.26 25.30
CA GLU A 148 4.58 -15.41 26.71
C GLU A 148 3.21 -14.79 26.98
N ALA A 149 2.99 -13.54 26.53
CA ALA A 149 1.71 -12.87 26.65
C ALA A 149 0.60 -13.60 25.89
N TYR A 150 0.89 -14.11 24.69
CA TYR A 150 -0.04 -14.95 23.93
C TYR A 150 -0.40 -16.23 24.69
N CYS A 151 0.57 -16.89 25.31
CA CYS A 151 0.33 -18.10 26.10
C CYS A 151 -0.43 -17.86 27.41
N ALA A 152 -0.38 -16.65 27.97
CA ALA A 152 -1.06 -16.29 29.21
C ALA A 152 -2.54 -15.91 29.04
N MET A 153 -3.05 -15.82 27.81
CA MET A 153 -4.47 -15.50 27.57
C MET A 153 -5.38 -16.61 28.10
N SER A 154 -6.46 -16.22 28.79
CA SER A 154 -7.46 -17.17 29.30
C SER A 154 -8.33 -17.79 28.21
N ASP A 155 -8.58 -17.07 27.11
CA ASP A 155 -9.32 -17.58 25.94
C ASP A 155 -8.37 -17.66 24.73
N ARG A 156 -7.30 -18.44 24.90
CA ARG A 156 -6.23 -18.50 23.90
C ARG A 156 -6.63 -19.41 22.74
N PRO A 157 -6.51 -18.94 21.49
CA PRO A 157 -6.71 -19.80 20.34
C PRO A 157 -5.70 -20.95 20.31
N ALA A 158 -6.15 -22.10 19.81
CA ALA A 158 -5.34 -23.32 19.78
C ALA A 158 -4.24 -23.32 18.69
N TRP A 159 -4.17 -22.27 17.87
CA TRP A 159 -3.13 -22.05 16.88
C TRP A 159 -1.99 -21.20 17.45
N LYS A 160 -0.82 -21.20 16.80
CA LYS A 160 0.35 -20.41 17.20
C LYS A 160 0.60 -19.27 16.21
N PRO A 161 0.80 -18.01 16.66
CA PRO A 161 1.13 -16.90 15.77
C PRO A 161 2.49 -17.12 15.09
N VAL A 162 2.60 -16.73 13.83
CA VAL A 162 3.86 -16.72 13.08
C VAL A 162 4.37 -15.30 13.01
N LEU A 163 5.50 -15.02 13.64
CA LEU A 163 6.15 -13.72 13.56
C LEU A 163 6.90 -13.55 12.25
N VAL A 164 7.01 -12.31 11.78
CA VAL A 164 7.79 -11.99 10.58
C VAL A 164 9.25 -12.37 10.79
N SER A 165 9.83 -13.04 9.80
CA SER A 165 11.24 -13.39 9.75
C SER A 165 11.91 -12.72 8.56
N GLU A 166 13.25 -12.71 8.54
CA GLU A 166 14.03 -12.23 7.39
C GLU A 166 13.63 -12.95 6.09
N ALA A 167 13.47 -14.28 6.14
CA ALA A 167 13.00 -15.05 4.99
C ALA A 167 11.60 -14.62 4.52
N THR A 168 10.72 -14.20 5.42
CA THR A 168 9.39 -13.69 5.06
C THR A 168 9.48 -12.31 4.41
N VAL A 169 10.37 -11.45 4.90
CA VAL A 169 10.65 -10.13 4.30
C VAL A 169 11.23 -10.29 2.90
N GLU A 170 12.22 -11.17 2.72
CA GLU A 170 12.79 -11.44 1.39
C GLU A 170 11.76 -12.01 0.41
N ARG A 171 10.88 -12.91 0.86
CA ARG A 171 9.77 -13.38 0.03
C ARG A 171 8.84 -12.23 -0.38
N ARG A 172 8.46 -11.35 0.57
CA ARG A 172 7.62 -10.18 0.28
C ARG A 172 8.30 -9.19 -0.67
N LYS A 173 9.63 -9.04 -0.62
CA LYS A 173 10.39 -8.23 -1.60
C LYS A 173 10.28 -8.79 -3.00
N LEU A 174 10.40 -10.11 -3.15
CA LEU A 174 10.24 -10.78 -4.45
C LEU A 174 8.81 -10.60 -4.99
N GLU A 175 7.79 -10.79 -4.14
CA GLU A 175 6.39 -10.56 -4.49
C GLU A 175 6.13 -9.10 -4.88
N HIS A 176 6.65 -8.14 -4.09
CA HIS A 176 6.56 -6.72 -4.38
C HIS A 176 7.22 -6.38 -5.73
N ALA A 177 8.41 -6.93 -6.02
CA ALA A 177 9.08 -6.75 -7.30
C ALA A 177 8.29 -7.37 -8.47
N ALA A 178 7.61 -8.50 -8.24
CA ALA A 178 6.73 -9.12 -9.24
C ALA A 178 5.51 -8.26 -9.53
N VAL A 179 4.86 -7.70 -8.49
CA VAL A 179 3.74 -6.75 -8.63
C VAL A 179 4.18 -5.50 -9.40
N MET A 180 5.35 -4.93 -9.04
CA MET A 180 5.91 -3.79 -9.78
C MET A 180 6.09 -4.11 -11.26
N ARG A 181 6.71 -5.25 -11.59
CA ARG A 181 6.94 -5.67 -12.98
C ARG A 181 5.64 -5.87 -13.75
N ARG A 182 4.63 -6.46 -13.11
CA ARG A 182 3.28 -6.65 -13.68
C ARG A 182 2.67 -5.30 -14.08
N HIS A 183 2.69 -4.31 -13.19
CA HIS A 183 2.11 -3.00 -13.47
C HIS A 183 2.93 -2.20 -14.49
N GLN A 184 4.27 -2.34 -14.51
CA GLN A 184 5.10 -1.74 -15.55
C GLN A 184 4.74 -2.28 -16.95
N ASN A 185 4.56 -3.59 -17.08
CA ASN A 185 4.14 -4.20 -18.34
C ASN A 185 2.74 -3.73 -18.75
N ALA A 186 1.79 -3.68 -17.79
CA ALA A 186 0.45 -3.19 -18.06
C ALA A 186 0.43 -1.71 -18.50
N LEU A 187 1.24 -0.84 -17.90
CA LEU A 187 1.35 0.55 -18.34
C LEU A 187 1.95 0.67 -19.75
N GLN A 188 2.92 -0.18 -20.08
CA GLN A 188 3.48 -0.23 -21.42
C GLN A 188 2.43 -0.67 -22.47
N GLU A 189 1.55 -1.60 -22.12
CA GLU A 189 0.42 -2.00 -22.96
C GLU A 189 -0.61 -0.87 -23.12
N GLU A 190 -0.96 -0.18 -22.03
CA GLU A 190 -1.86 0.97 -22.06
C GLU A 190 -1.31 2.11 -22.94
N LEU A 191 0.00 2.33 -22.93
CA LEU A 191 0.69 3.29 -23.80
C LEU A 191 0.59 2.89 -25.28
N VAL A 192 0.85 1.61 -25.60
CA VAL A 192 0.74 1.10 -26.98
C VAL A 192 -0.70 1.21 -27.49
N LEU A 193 -1.68 1.01 -26.60
CA LEU A 193 -3.10 1.14 -26.92
C LEU A 193 -3.60 2.58 -26.96
N GLY A 194 -2.72 3.56 -26.70
CA GLY A 194 -3.05 4.99 -26.72
C GLY A 194 -3.98 5.44 -25.59
N ARG A 195 -4.18 4.59 -24.57
CA ARG A 195 -5.01 4.86 -23.39
C ARG A 195 -4.26 5.54 -22.25
N LEU A 196 -2.93 5.58 -22.36
CA LEU A 196 -2.04 6.28 -21.45
C LEU A 196 -1.10 7.14 -22.29
N VAL A 197 -0.90 8.39 -21.87
CA VAL A 197 0.16 9.24 -22.42
C VAL A 197 1.22 9.43 -21.36
N LEU A 198 2.43 9.01 -21.66
CA LEU A 198 3.61 9.30 -20.85
C LEU A 198 4.33 10.50 -21.43
N VAL A 199 4.95 11.30 -20.57
CA VAL A 199 5.74 12.46 -20.97
C VAL A 199 7.13 12.41 -20.34
N ASP A 200 8.12 13.03 -20.96
CA ASP A 200 9.42 13.27 -20.35
C ASP A 200 9.42 14.52 -19.45
N ALA A 201 10.57 14.85 -18.88
CA ALA A 201 10.77 16.08 -18.08
C ALA A 201 10.49 17.40 -18.85
N ASN A 202 10.47 17.36 -20.18
CA ASN A 202 10.13 18.50 -21.03
C ASN A 202 8.65 18.51 -21.45
N HIS A 203 7.83 17.61 -20.89
CA HIS A 203 6.42 17.39 -21.25
C HIS A 203 6.22 16.90 -22.69
N VAL A 204 7.24 16.27 -23.29
CA VAL A 204 7.15 15.69 -24.63
C VAL A 204 6.65 14.24 -24.50
N PRO A 205 5.61 13.84 -25.26
CA PRO A 205 5.12 12.47 -25.24
C PRO A 205 6.21 11.44 -25.56
N VAL A 206 6.28 10.37 -24.77
CA VAL A 206 7.22 9.27 -25.00
C VAL A 206 6.47 8.04 -25.52
N ALA A 207 7.02 7.39 -26.55
CA ALA A 207 6.40 6.22 -27.17
C ALA A 207 6.66 4.90 -26.42
N ARG A 208 7.59 4.92 -25.45
CA ARG A 208 7.97 3.76 -24.66
C ARG A 208 8.25 4.17 -23.22
N LEU A 209 7.91 3.27 -22.31
CA LEU A 209 8.20 3.38 -20.89
C LEU A 209 9.72 3.28 -20.69
N CYS A 210 10.35 4.40 -20.33
CA CYS A 210 11.79 4.51 -20.10
C CYS A 210 12.09 5.19 -18.76
N ILE A 211 13.36 5.17 -18.33
CA ILE A 211 13.80 5.95 -17.17
C ILE A 211 13.37 7.42 -17.38
N ASP A 212 12.89 8.06 -16.32
CA ASP A 212 12.35 9.42 -16.28
C ASP A 212 11.02 9.64 -17.04
N SER A 213 10.30 8.56 -17.39
CA SER A 213 8.93 8.69 -17.91
C SER A 213 7.97 9.11 -16.80
N LEU A 214 7.22 10.18 -17.06
CA LEU A 214 6.26 10.76 -16.15
C LEU A 214 4.84 10.48 -16.62
N ILE A 215 3.98 10.13 -15.68
CA ILE A 215 2.55 9.92 -15.88
C ILE A 215 1.81 11.17 -15.41
N PRO A 216 0.98 11.81 -16.25
CA PRO A 216 0.02 12.80 -15.77
C PRO A 216 -0.89 12.24 -14.68
N ARG A 217 -1.12 13.02 -13.62
CA ARG A 217 -1.88 12.58 -12.43
C ARG A 217 -3.27 12.03 -12.77
N ASP A 218 -3.99 12.72 -13.64
CA ASP A 218 -5.32 12.33 -14.13
C ASP A 218 -5.29 10.95 -14.81
N GLN A 219 -4.24 10.67 -15.58
CA GLN A 219 -4.03 9.38 -16.24
C GLN A 219 -3.66 8.27 -15.25
N ALA A 220 -2.87 8.60 -14.23
CA ALA A 220 -2.53 7.68 -13.15
C ALA A 220 -3.78 7.29 -12.34
N ILE A 221 -4.63 8.27 -11.99
CA ILE A 221 -5.92 8.04 -11.32
C ILE A 221 -6.83 7.16 -12.19
N ALA A 222 -7.01 7.51 -13.46
CA ALA A 222 -7.82 6.72 -14.39
C ALA A 222 -7.29 5.29 -14.56
N TYR A 223 -5.97 5.08 -14.46
CA TYR A 223 -5.39 3.74 -14.42
C TYR A 223 -5.79 2.98 -13.16
N LEU A 224 -5.69 3.59 -11.97
CA LEU A 224 -6.06 2.95 -10.71
C LEU A 224 -7.54 2.56 -10.69
N GLU A 225 -8.42 3.46 -11.11
CA GLU A 225 -9.87 3.21 -11.17
C GLU A 225 -10.22 2.04 -12.08
N ARG A 226 -9.62 1.99 -13.28
CA ARG A 226 -9.82 0.88 -14.24
C ARG A 226 -9.32 -0.47 -13.71
N ASN A 227 -8.33 -0.46 -12.83
CA ASN A 227 -7.79 -1.66 -12.21
C ASN A 227 -8.43 -1.97 -10.84
N GLY A 228 -9.47 -1.22 -10.44
CA GLY A 228 -10.16 -1.43 -9.17
C GLY A 228 -9.30 -1.14 -7.94
N LEU A 229 -8.27 -0.29 -8.07
CA LEU A 229 -7.37 0.08 -6.99
C LEU A 229 -7.86 1.37 -6.33
N ALA A 230 -8.20 1.31 -5.05
CA ALA A 230 -8.52 2.51 -4.27
C ALA A 230 -7.30 3.43 -4.16
N TYR A 231 -7.51 4.75 -4.12
CA TYR A 231 -6.44 5.74 -3.99
C TYR A 231 -6.84 6.87 -3.06
N VAL A 232 -5.84 7.52 -2.45
CA VAL A 232 -6.02 8.77 -1.72
C VAL A 232 -5.39 9.88 -2.55
N ASP A 233 -6.23 10.77 -3.05
CA ASP A 233 -5.78 12.00 -3.68
C ASP A 233 -5.56 13.07 -2.62
N THR A 234 -4.29 13.30 -2.27
CA THR A 234 -3.89 14.31 -1.29
C THR A 234 -4.08 15.75 -1.79
N ASP A 235 -4.45 15.97 -3.06
CA ASP A 235 -4.82 17.29 -3.58
C ASP A 235 -6.27 17.69 -3.24
N THR A 236 -7.07 16.76 -2.72
CA THR A 236 -8.43 17.04 -2.21
C THR A 236 -8.36 17.66 -0.81
N ARG A 237 -7.82 18.88 -0.71
CA ARG A 237 -8.15 19.74 0.42
C ARG A 237 -9.54 20.31 0.18
N CYS A 238 -10.50 19.72 0.89
CA CYS A 238 -11.82 20.29 1.08
C CYS A 238 -11.69 21.69 1.69
N ASP A 239 -12.38 22.63 1.06
CA ASP A 239 -13.11 23.69 1.73
C ASP A 239 -13.80 23.13 2.98
N GLU A 240 -13.18 23.36 4.14
CA GLU A 240 -13.81 23.30 5.47
C GLU A 240 -13.26 24.52 6.21
N GLY A 241 -14.00 25.48 6.71
CA GLY A 241 -15.36 25.97 6.50
C GLY A 241 -15.35 27.37 7.13
N ASP A 242 -16.02 28.34 6.53
CA ASP A 242 -16.44 29.54 7.27
C ASP A 242 -17.81 29.97 6.76
N GLU A 243 -18.63 30.34 7.73
CA GLU A 243 -20.09 30.36 7.70
C GLU A 243 -20.65 31.46 6.78
N GLY A 244 -21.79 31.16 6.16
CA GLY A 244 -22.53 32.13 5.36
C GLY A 244 -23.88 31.59 4.88
N ASP A 245 -24.82 31.58 5.82
CA ASP A 245 -26.28 31.58 5.66
C ASP A 245 -26.82 32.04 4.27
N VAL A 246 -27.85 31.33 3.77
CA VAL A 246 -29.10 31.86 3.16
C VAL A 246 -29.82 30.74 2.38
N THR A 247 -30.89 30.22 3.01
CA THR A 247 -32.19 29.76 2.50
C THR A 247 -32.37 29.10 1.11
N SER A 248 -32.95 27.89 1.18
CA SER A 248 -34.04 27.28 0.38
C SER A 248 -34.54 27.99 -0.89
N GLN A 249 -34.65 27.28 -2.03
CA GLN A 249 -35.95 26.78 -2.57
C GLN A 249 -35.82 25.99 -3.91
N GLU A 250 -36.39 24.78 -3.90
CA GLU A 250 -37.10 23.97 -4.92
C GLU A 250 -36.72 23.83 -6.42
N ARG A 251 -36.73 22.54 -6.82
CA ARG A 251 -37.29 21.88 -8.02
C ARG A 251 -36.68 22.09 -9.42
N GLY A 252 -36.37 20.94 -10.03
CA GLY A 252 -36.65 20.69 -11.45
C GLY A 252 -35.66 19.76 -12.14
N THR A 253 -35.95 18.46 -12.18
CA THR A 253 -35.47 17.57 -13.27
C THR A 253 -36.24 17.96 -14.55
N PRO A 254 -35.61 17.94 -15.74
CA PRO A 254 -35.78 16.76 -16.60
C PRO A 254 -34.59 16.39 -17.51
N ALA A 255 -34.49 15.08 -17.75
CA ALA A 255 -34.11 14.35 -18.96
C ALA A 255 -33.07 14.86 -20.00
N LEU A 256 -32.19 13.92 -20.35
CA LEU A 256 -31.23 13.82 -21.48
C LEU A 256 -31.76 14.33 -22.85
N PRO A 257 -30.83 14.63 -23.78
CA PRO A 257 -30.50 13.59 -24.77
C PRO A 257 -29.00 13.39 -25.06
N SER A 258 -28.73 12.16 -25.45
CA SER A 258 -27.53 11.63 -26.10
C SER A 258 -27.12 12.43 -27.34
N GLY A 259 -25.82 12.66 -27.51
CA GLY A 259 -25.21 13.24 -28.71
C GLY A 259 -23.69 13.07 -28.67
N GLY A 260 -23.15 12.34 -29.65
CA GLY A 260 -21.73 12.02 -29.73
C GLY A 260 -20.83 13.15 -30.23
N ASN A 261 -19.54 12.80 -30.22
CA ASN A 261 -18.41 13.34 -30.99
C ASN A 261 -17.41 14.29 -30.29
N GLU A 262 -16.16 13.91 -30.51
CA GLU A 262 -14.95 14.73 -30.65
C GLU A 262 -14.20 15.20 -29.39
N SER A 263 -13.15 14.42 -29.06
CA SER A 263 -11.98 14.87 -28.32
C SER A 263 -11.33 16.08 -29.00
N VAL A 264 -11.70 17.27 -28.55
CA VAL A 264 -10.93 18.49 -28.78
C VAL A 264 -9.89 18.58 -27.65
N ILE A 265 -8.64 18.27 -27.97
CA ILE A 265 -7.47 18.57 -27.13
C ILE A 265 -7.34 20.09 -27.04
N GLY A 266 -8.08 20.68 -26.11
CA GLY A 266 -8.00 22.10 -25.79
C GLY A 266 -6.77 22.36 -24.94
N ARG A 267 -5.73 22.98 -25.52
CA ARG A 267 -4.81 23.82 -24.75
C ARG A 267 -5.68 24.75 -23.92
N ARG A 268 -5.78 24.54 -22.59
CA ARG A 268 -6.45 25.50 -21.71
C ARG A 268 -5.71 26.84 -21.86
N LYS A 269 -6.27 27.74 -22.67
CA LYS A 269 -5.84 29.13 -22.75
C LYS A 269 -5.94 29.65 -21.32
N VAL A 270 -4.83 30.13 -20.77
CA VAL A 270 -4.83 30.85 -19.50
C VAL A 270 -5.85 31.97 -19.65
N ALA A 271 -6.91 31.94 -18.85
CA ALA A 271 -8.13 32.68 -19.14
C ALA A 271 -7.88 34.20 -19.28
N HIS A 272 -6.89 34.76 -18.57
CA HIS A 272 -6.52 36.18 -18.70
C HIS A 272 -5.02 36.42 -18.40
N PRO A 273 -4.15 36.49 -19.42
CA PRO A 273 -2.72 36.81 -19.24
C PRO A 273 -2.48 38.15 -18.55
N GLU A 274 -3.34 39.14 -18.80
CA GLU A 274 -3.28 40.47 -18.18
C GLU A 274 -3.50 40.41 -16.66
N ALA A 275 -4.44 39.58 -16.19
CA ALA A 275 -4.70 39.41 -14.76
C ALA A 275 -3.49 38.82 -14.01
N VAL A 276 -2.76 37.90 -14.66
CA VAL A 276 -1.51 37.34 -14.11
C VAL A 276 -0.44 38.43 -14.01
N TYR A 277 -0.30 39.27 -15.04
CA TYR A 277 0.66 40.37 -15.06
C TYR A 277 0.37 41.41 -13.98
N ASP A 278 -0.89 41.87 -13.88
CA ASP A 278 -1.29 42.89 -12.90
C ASP A 278 -1.14 42.39 -11.46
N PHE A 279 -1.43 41.10 -11.22
CA PHE A 279 -1.17 40.47 -9.93
C PHE A 279 0.32 40.45 -9.59
N CYS A 280 1.18 40.03 -10.52
CA CYS A 280 2.63 40.05 -10.34
C CYS A 280 3.14 41.46 -10.05
N LEU A 281 2.66 42.46 -10.79
CA LEU A 281 3.04 43.86 -10.64
C LEU A 281 2.61 44.40 -9.26
N LYS A 282 1.39 44.11 -8.82
CA LYS A 282 0.89 44.50 -7.49
C LYS A 282 1.73 43.90 -6.36
N LYS A 283 2.11 42.62 -6.47
CA LYS A 283 2.94 41.95 -5.45
C LYS A 283 4.38 42.46 -5.45
N TYR A 284 4.93 42.72 -6.63
CA TYR A 284 6.26 43.31 -6.77
C TYR A 284 6.34 44.72 -6.17
N ASN A 285 5.37 45.59 -6.49
CA ASN A 285 5.28 46.93 -5.91
C ASN A 285 5.03 46.91 -4.39
N GLY A 286 4.43 45.84 -3.86
CA GLY A 286 4.31 45.58 -2.43
C GLY A 286 5.60 45.05 -1.76
N GLY A 287 6.73 44.97 -2.48
CA GLY A 287 8.02 44.55 -1.94
C GLY A 287 8.24 43.03 -1.86
N LEU A 288 7.31 42.21 -2.38
CA LEU A 288 7.42 40.75 -2.33
C LEU A 288 8.28 40.23 -3.48
N LYS A 289 9.43 39.64 -3.17
CA LYS A 289 10.38 39.09 -4.16
C LYS A 289 9.93 37.76 -4.79
N ASN A 290 8.96 37.07 -4.19
CA ASN A 290 8.47 35.75 -4.61
C ASN A 290 7.17 35.80 -5.44
N TYR A 291 6.90 36.91 -6.13
CA TYR A 291 5.68 37.13 -6.93
C TYR A 291 5.42 36.03 -7.97
N ASN A 292 6.46 35.42 -8.56
CA ASN A 292 6.31 34.31 -9.52
C ASN A 292 5.68 33.05 -8.88
N MET A 293 6.10 32.71 -7.65
CA MET A 293 5.56 31.57 -6.92
C MET A 293 4.13 31.87 -6.45
N LEU A 294 3.86 33.10 -6.01
CA LEU A 294 2.52 33.54 -5.60
C LEU A 294 1.54 33.53 -6.77
N ALA A 295 1.95 34.01 -7.94
CA ALA A 295 1.12 33.98 -9.15
C ALA A 295 0.92 32.54 -9.65
N SER A 296 1.97 31.71 -9.59
CA SER A 296 1.87 30.29 -9.94
C SER A 296 0.81 29.58 -9.09
N ARG A 297 0.81 29.83 -7.78
CA ARG A 297 -0.18 29.29 -6.84
C ARG A 297 -1.58 29.87 -7.05
N HIS A 298 -1.68 31.19 -7.25
CA HIS A 298 -2.96 31.91 -7.36
C HIS A 298 -3.72 31.55 -8.64
N PHE A 299 -3.01 31.39 -9.77
CA PHE A 299 -3.62 31.15 -11.07
C PHE A 299 -3.52 29.68 -11.54
N GLY A 300 -2.96 28.79 -10.72
CA GLY A 300 -2.79 27.38 -11.07
C GLY A 300 -1.92 27.14 -12.31
N ILE A 301 -0.91 27.99 -12.53
CA ILE A 301 -0.01 27.92 -13.68
C ILE A 301 1.44 27.72 -13.20
N THR A 302 2.30 27.18 -14.05
CA THR A 302 3.71 26.97 -13.70
C THR A 302 4.48 28.29 -13.59
N GLY A 303 5.52 28.35 -12.76
CA GLY A 303 6.42 29.52 -12.70
C GLY A 303 7.14 29.83 -14.02
N ARG A 304 7.21 28.86 -14.96
CA ARG A 304 7.67 29.10 -16.34
C ARG A 304 6.60 29.83 -17.15
N GLN A 305 5.33 29.43 -17.06
CA GLN A 305 4.21 30.12 -17.71
C GLN A 305 4.05 31.56 -17.20
N VAL A 306 4.17 31.80 -15.89
CA VAL A 306 4.15 33.17 -15.34
C VAL A 306 5.22 34.04 -15.99
N ARG A 307 6.47 33.55 -16.08
CA ARG A 307 7.58 34.28 -16.71
C ARG A 307 7.34 34.51 -18.21
N ASN A 308 6.80 33.52 -18.91
CA ASN A 308 6.47 33.67 -20.33
C ASN A 308 5.38 34.73 -20.54
N ILE A 309 4.34 34.76 -19.69
CA ILE A 309 3.27 35.77 -19.74
C ILE A 309 3.85 37.17 -19.47
N ILE A 310 4.71 37.31 -18.45
CA ILE A 310 5.39 38.58 -18.13
C ILE A 310 6.20 39.06 -19.33
N ASN A 311 7.08 38.22 -19.88
CA ASN A 311 7.92 38.57 -21.03
C ASN A 311 7.07 38.95 -22.25
N GLN A 312 6.01 38.19 -22.54
CA GLN A 312 5.13 38.46 -23.68
C GLN A 312 4.42 39.82 -23.56
N ILE A 313 3.94 40.18 -22.36
CA ILE A 313 3.27 41.47 -22.14
C ILE A 313 4.27 42.62 -22.13
N ASP A 314 5.47 42.43 -21.58
CA ASP A 314 6.54 43.44 -21.63
C ASP A 314 7.00 43.70 -23.07
N GLU A 315 7.13 42.65 -23.89
CA GLU A 315 7.42 42.75 -25.33
C GLU A 315 6.31 43.52 -26.08
N GLN A 316 5.04 43.28 -25.75
CA GLN A 316 3.91 43.99 -26.35
C GLN A 316 3.82 45.47 -25.93
N ARG A 317 4.22 45.79 -24.69
CA ARG A 317 4.19 47.17 -24.17
C ARG A 317 5.37 48.02 -24.63
N GLY A 318 6.47 47.39 -25.07
CA GLY A 318 7.69 48.09 -25.49
C GLY A 318 8.40 48.87 -24.37
N THR A 319 7.96 48.69 -23.12
CA THR A 319 8.56 49.32 -21.94
C THR A 319 9.52 48.36 -21.25
N PRO A 320 10.61 48.86 -20.62
CA PRO A 320 11.51 48.01 -19.85
C PRO A 320 10.76 47.32 -18.70
N SER A 321 10.86 45.98 -18.66
CA SER A 321 10.27 45.12 -17.61
C SER A 321 10.59 45.67 -16.21
N PRO A 322 9.59 45.90 -15.35
CA PRO A 322 9.81 46.32 -13.97
C PRO A 322 10.40 45.18 -13.11
N PHE A 323 10.31 43.94 -13.59
CA PHE A 323 10.78 42.75 -12.89
C PHE A 323 12.28 42.50 -13.08
N PRO A 324 13.01 42.05 -12.04
CA PRO A 324 14.43 41.73 -12.13
C PRO A 324 14.68 40.56 -13.09
N LYS A 325 15.59 40.77 -14.06
CA LYS A 325 16.04 39.71 -14.96
C LYS A 325 16.96 38.74 -14.22
N PRO A 326 16.85 37.41 -14.46
CA PRO A 326 17.74 36.46 -13.83
C PRO A 326 19.20 36.74 -14.25
N ILE A 327 20.08 36.91 -13.26
CA ILE A 327 21.51 37.09 -13.48
C ILE A 327 22.03 35.80 -14.11
N LYS A 328 22.55 35.87 -15.34
CA LYS A 328 23.25 34.74 -15.96
C LYS A 328 24.49 34.47 -15.11
N ARG A 329 24.54 33.33 -14.42
CA ARG A 329 25.76 32.85 -13.79
C ARG A 329 26.72 32.47 -14.92
N SER A 330 27.79 33.25 -15.05
CA SER A 330 28.88 33.06 -16.01
C SER A 330 29.74 31.85 -15.67
#